data_AF-A0A328SE80-F1
#
_entry.id   AF-A0A328SE80-F1
#
_cell.length_a   1.000
_cell.length_b   1.000
_cell.length_c   1.000
_cell.angle_alpha   90.00
_cell.angle_beta   90.00
_cell.angle_gamma   90.00
#
_symmetry.space_group_name_H-M   'P 1'
#
loop_
_entity.id
_entity.type
_entity.pdbx_description
1 polymer ?
#
loop_
_entity_poly.entity_id
_entity_poly.type
_entity_poly.pdbx_seq_one_letter_code
_entity_poly.pdbx_strand_id
1 'polypeptide(L)'
;LIILQQLITYNIIAYTIQLAVITALLIIKALFNRQVLRRAMSDKIRLSQLIEGQILTYPLTKKDNIYAFTDKSILARQKENKDIIIDNMARGLTNDEIQLLWKLYSKDSYVMVKKSTPFAPYILVGVLLTILIGDFRLINWVIP
;
A
#
# COMPACT_ATOMS: atom_id res chain seq x y z
N LEU A 1 35.74 40.09 -5.50
CA LEU A 1 35.20 39.63 -4.20
C LEU A 1 33.68 39.34 -4.27
N ILE A 2 32.87 40.33 -4.67
CA ILE A 2 31.39 40.22 -4.69
C ILE A 2 30.87 39.10 -5.61
N ILE A 3 31.40 38.98 -6.83
CA ILE A 3 31.01 37.92 -7.80
C ILE A 3 31.34 36.52 -7.24
N LEU A 4 32.49 36.39 -6.57
CA LEU A 4 32.91 35.13 -5.95
C LEU A 4 31.96 34.73 -4.81
N GLN A 5 31.57 35.70 -3.98
CA GLN A 5 30.63 35.50 -2.87
C GLN A 5 29.23 35.10 -3.37
N GLN A 6 28.75 35.70 -4.46
CA GLN A 6 27.49 35.33 -5.10
C GLN A 6 27.52 33.90 -5.65
N LEU A 7 28.62 33.51 -6.32
CA LEU A 7 28.79 32.17 -6.87
C LEU A 7 28.78 31.10 -5.77
N ILE A 8 29.47 31.35 -4.66
CA ILE A 8 29.51 30.45 -3.50
C ILE A 8 28.10 30.31 -2.89
N THR A 9 27.39 31.43 -2.71
CA THR A 9 26.04 31.43 -2.13
C THR A 9 25.06 30.64 -3.00
N TYR A 10 25.12 30.81 -4.33
CA TYR A 10 24.28 30.08 -5.26
C TYR A 10 24.51 28.57 -5.19
N ASN A 11 25.78 28.14 -5.17
CA ASN A 11 26.12 26.71 -5.05
C ASN A 11 25.64 26.10 -3.72
N ILE A 12 25.78 26.83 -2.60
CA ILE A 12 25.29 26.37 -1.29
C ILE A 12 23.76 26.17 -1.32
N ILE A 13 23.02 27.11 -1.91
CA ILE A 13 21.56 26.99 -2.05
C ILE A 13 21.22 25.78 -2.92
N ALA A 14 21.88 25.62 -4.07
CA ALA A 14 21.67 24.49 -4.97
C ALA A 14 21.91 23.13 -4.29
N TYR A 15 23.02 22.99 -3.55
CA TYR A 15 23.31 21.76 -2.80
C TYR A 15 22.31 21.51 -1.67
N THR A 16 21.84 22.56 -1.00
CA THR A 16 20.82 22.44 0.06
C THR A 16 19.50 21.92 -0.51
N ILE A 17 19.06 22.46 -1.65
CA ILE A 17 17.86 21.97 -2.36
C ILE A 17 18.05 20.53 -2.80
N GLN A 18 19.21 20.19 -3.38
CA GLN A 18 19.50 18.82 -3.82
C GLN A 18 19.46 17.84 -2.64
N LEU A 19 20.03 18.20 -1.49
CA LEU A 19 19.97 17.40 -0.26
C LEU A 19 18.53 17.21 0.22
N ALA A 20 17.73 18.28 0.20
CA ALA A 20 16.31 18.22 0.58
C ALA A 20 15.52 17.27 -0.34
N VAL A 21 15.78 17.30 -1.64
CA VAL A 21 15.13 16.39 -2.60
C VAL A 21 15.55 14.94 -2.36
N ILE A 22 16.84 14.67 -2.17
CA ILE A 22 17.33 13.30 -1.91
C ILE A 22 16.75 12.76 -0.61
N THR A 23 16.73 13.55 0.46
CA THR A 23 16.15 13.12 1.75
C THR A 23 14.65 12.87 1.63
N ALA A 24 13.90 13.72 0.93
CA ALA A 24 12.48 13.50 0.64
C ALA A 24 12.26 12.19 -0.13
N LEU A 25 13.05 11.90 -1.17
CA LEU A 25 12.96 10.65 -1.93
C LEU A 25 13.26 9.42 -1.08
N LEU A 26 14.25 9.50 -0.18
CA LEU A 26 14.57 8.41 0.75
C LEU A 26 13.44 8.16 1.75
N ILE A 27 12.82 9.22 2.28
CA ILE A 27 11.66 9.12 3.17
C ILE A 27 10.47 8.50 2.44
N ILE A 28 10.16 8.97 1.23
CA ILE A 28 9.11 8.40 0.38
C ILE A 28 9.40 6.92 0.14
N LYS A 29 10.62 6.55 -0.27
CA LYS A 29 11.00 5.15 -0.48
C LYS A 29 10.82 4.30 0.78
N ALA A 30 11.18 4.83 1.95
CA ALA A 30 11.01 4.15 3.23
C ALA A 30 9.53 3.97 3.59
N LEU A 31 8.69 4.99 3.38
CA LEU A 31 7.24 4.94 3.62
C LEU A 31 6.53 3.98 2.67
N PHE A 32 6.95 3.93 1.40
CA PHE A 32 6.43 3.01 0.39
C PHE A 32 6.99 1.58 0.53
N ASN A 33 7.71 1.27 1.63
CA ASN A 33 8.01 -0.11 1.95
C ASN A 33 6.70 -0.88 2.20
N ARG A 34 6.35 -1.74 1.23
CA ARG A 34 5.05 -2.43 1.15
C ARG A 34 4.70 -3.20 2.43
N GLN A 35 5.68 -3.74 3.14
CA GLN A 35 5.43 -4.50 4.37
C GLN A 35 4.96 -3.60 5.52
N VAL A 36 5.61 -2.45 5.69
CA VAL A 36 5.27 -1.48 6.74
C VAL A 36 3.91 -0.87 6.45
N LEU A 37 3.68 -0.44 5.20
CA LEU A 37 2.41 0.12 4.79
C LEU A 37 1.27 -0.90 4.94
N ARG A 38 1.47 -2.14 4.48
CA ARG A 38 0.46 -3.20 4.59
C ARG A 38 0.12 -3.49 6.05
N ARG A 39 1.10 -3.54 6.96
CA ARG A 39 0.85 -3.74 8.40
C ARG A 39 0.14 -2.56 9.04
N ALA A 40 0.55 -1.33 8.72
CA ALA A 40 -0.09 -0.11 9.23
C ALA A 40 -1.56 0.01 8.79
N MET A 41 -1.86 -0.46 7.58
CA MET A 41 -3.21 -0.52 7.00
C MET A 41 -3.96 -1.81 7.34
N SER A 42 -3.53 -2.55 8.37
CA SER A 42 -4.22 -3.76 8.84
C SER A 42 -4.64 -3.63 10.29
N ASP A 43 -5.73 -4.31 10.65
CA ASP A 43 -6.18 -4.50 12.01
C ASP A 43 -6.11 -5.97 12.42
N LYS A 44 -5.74 -6.20 13.67
CA LYS A 44 -5.72 -7.53 14.28
C LYS A 44 -7.08 -7.79 14.92
N ILE A 45 -7.85 -8.70 14.34
CA ILE A 45 -9.22 -9.02 14.77
C ILE A 45 -9.28 -10.49 15.19
N ARG A 46 -10.11 -10.83 16.19
CA ARG A 46 -10.36 -12.22 16.56
C ARG A 46 -11.17 -12.92 15.48
N LEU A 47 -10.92 -14.20 15.23
CA LEU A 47 -11.69 -14.99 14.27
C LEU A 47 -13.18 -15.01 14.60
N SER A 48 -13.55 -14.99 15.88
CA SER A 48 -14.95 -14.88 16.33
C SER A 48 -15.65 -13.59 15.95
N GLN A 49 -14.90 -12.54 15.60
CA GLN A 49 -15.40 -11.22 15.23
C GLN A 49 -15.34 -10.97 13.71
N LEU A 50 -14.94 -11.98 12.92
CA LEU A 50 -14.97 -11.89 11.47
C LEU A 50 -16.40 -11.75 10.97
N ILE A 51 -16.60 -10.82 10.04
CA ILE A 51 -17.86 -10.62 9.34
C ILE A 51 -17.64 -10.74 7.82
N GLU A 52 -18.70 -11.12 7.12
CA GLU A 52 -18.70 -11.19 5.66
C GLU A 52 -18.28 -9.85 5.03
N GLY A 53 -17.54 -9.92 3.91
CA GLY A 53 -17.02 -8.76 3.18
C GLY A 53 -15.70 -8.21 3.73
N GLN A 54 -15.23 -8.64 4.91
CA GLN A 54 -13.90 -8.25 5.39
C GLN A 54 -12.80 -8.86 4.52
N ILE A 55 -11.76 -8.09 4.23
CA ILE A 55 -10.65 -8.53 3.37
C ILE A 55 -9.46 -8.90 4.23
N LEU A 56 -9.01 -10.16 4.17
CA LEU A 56 -7.79 -10.56 4.87
C LEU A 56 -6.58 -9.78 4.34
N THR A 57 -5.64 -9.45 5.22
CA THR A 57 -4.35 -8.87 4.82
C THR A 57 -3.51 -9.91 4.09
N TYR A 58 -3.47 -11.11 4.65
CA TYR A 58 -2.73 -12.26 4.16
C TYR A 58 -3.73 -13.34 3.74
N PRO A 59 -3.64 -13.88 2.51
CA PRO A 59 -4.48 -14.98 2.09
C PRO A 59 -4.04 -16.28 2.77
N LEU A 60 -4.98 -17.19 2.86
CA LEU A 60 -4.76 -18.53 3.36
C LEU A 60 -4.30 -19.42 2.21
N THR A 61 -3.12 -20.03 2.37
CA THR A 61 -2.58 -20.98 1.40
C THR A 61 -2.40 -22.35 2.02
N LYS A 62 -2.51 -23.39 1.20
CA LYS A 62 -2.22 -24.77 1.59
C LYS A 62 -0.95 -25.23 0.88
N LYS A 63 -0.05 -25.88 1.65
CA LYS A 63 1.11 -26.58 1.12
C LYS A 63 1.34 -27.84 1.95
N ASP A 64 1.49 -29.00 1.30
CA ASP A 64 1.80 -30.26 1.98
C ASP A 64 0.85 -30.56 3.16
N ASN A 65 -0.45 -30.30 2.95
CA ASN A 65 -1.52 -30.42 3.94
C ASN A 65 -1.46 -29.45 5.14
N ILE A 66 -0.58 -28.46 5.10
CA ILE A 66 -0.45 -27.41 6.12
C ILE A 66 -1.11 -26.12 5.61
N TYR A 67 -2.01 -25.55 6.42
CA TYR A 67 -2.65 -24.26 6.16
C TYR A 67 -1.87 -23.14 6.84
N ALA A 68 -1.51 -22.11 6.08
CA ALA A 68 -0.77 -20.97 6.60
C ALA A 68 -1.10 -19.66 5.87
N PHE A 69 -1.15 -18.58 6.65
CA PHE A 69 -1.21 -17.21 6.13
C PHE A 69 0.16 -16.79 5.60
N THR A 70 0.22 -16.26 4.38
CA THR A 70 1.50 -15.91 3.74
C THR A 70 1.57 -14.46 3.27
N ASP A 71 2.65 -13.75 3.61
CA ASP A 71 2.92 -12.37 3.16
C ASP A 71 3.55 -12.28 1.75
N LYS A 72 3.83 -13.41 1.10
CA LYS A 72 4.46 -13.39 -0.23
C LYS A 72 3.57 -12.72 -1.27
N SER A 73 4.13 -12.05 -2.28
CA SER A 73 3.32 -11.52 -3.39
C SER A 73 2.69 -12.67 -4.20
N ILE A 74 1.58 -12.41 -4.89
CA ILE A 74 0.89 -13.40 -5.73
C ILE A 74 1.88 -14.04 -6.73
N LEU A 75 2.74 -13.22 -7.35
CA LEU A 75 3.80 -13.66 -8.26
C LEU A 75 4.85 -14.57 -7.61
N ALA A 76 5.25 -14.29 -6.37
CA ALA A 76 6.18 -15.14 -5.64
C ALA A 76 5.56 -16.48 -5.22
N ARG A 77 4.22 -16.55 -5.08
CA ARG A 77 3.51 -17.77 -4.68
C ARG A 77 3.29 -18.73 -5.84
N GLN A 78 3.08 -18.21 -7.05
CA GLN A 78 2.87 -19.02 -8.25
C GLN A 78 4.11 -19.87 -8.58
N LYS A 79 5.30 -19.39 -8.22
CA LYS A 79 6.55 -20.19 -8.28
C LYS A 79 6.65 -21.31 -7.24
N GLU A 80 5.85 -21.27 -6.16
CA GLU A 80 5.95 -22.19 -5.03
C GLU A 80 4.87 -23.29 -5.02
N ASN A 81 4.03 -23.42 -6.07
CA ASN A 81 2.90 -24.37 -6.14
C ASN A 81 2.07 -24.40 -4.85
N LYS A 82 1.72 -23.22 -4.33
CA LYS A 82 0.84 -23.09 -3.15
C LYS A 82 -0.58 -22.85 -3.61
N ASP A 83 -1.48 -23.75 -3.22
CA ASP A 83 -2.91 -23.60 -3.48
C ASP A 83 -3.47 -22.49 -2.61
N ILE A 84 -4.15 -21.53 -3.25
CA ILE A 84 -4.85 -20.45 -2.56
C ILE A 84 -6.21 -20.99 -2.15
N ILE A 85 -6.44 -21.05 -0.84
CA ILE A 85 -7.70 -21.53 -0.27
C ILE A 85 -8.65 -20.35 -0.04
N ILE A 86 -8.10 -19.25 0.47
CA ILE A 86 -8.84 -17.99 0.67
C ILE A 86 -7.95 -16.88 0.14
N ASP A 87 -8.44 -16.14 -0.86
CA ASP A 87 -7.71 -15.01 -1.43
C ASP A 87 -7.80 -13.75 -0.55
N ASN A 88 -7.11 -12.70 -0.96
CA ASN A 88 -7.16 -11.39 -0.29
C ASN A 88 -7.59 -10.26 -1.23
N MET A 89 -8.47 -10.61 -2.17
CA MET A 89 -9.02 -9.69 -3.17
C MET A 89 -10.12 -8.80 -2.59
N ALA A 90 -10.55 -7.82 -3.37
CA ALA A 90 -11.53 -6.83 -2.97
C ALA A 90 -12.95 -7.39 -2.72
N ARG A 91 -13.23 -8.64 -3.12
CA ARG A 91 -14.51 -9.31 -2.85
C ARG A 91 -14.76 -9.55 -1.37
N GLY A 92 -13.69 -9.61 -0.56
CA GLY A 92 -13.79 -9.93 0.86
C GLY A 92 -14.11 -11.41 1.13
N LEU A 93 -14.20 -11.75 2.41
CA LEU A 93 -14.54 -13.08 2.89
C LEU A 93 -16.02 -13.37 2.72
N THR A 94 -16.33 -14.57 2.26
CA THR A 94 -17.67 -15.16 2.29
C THR A 94 -17.93 -15.89 3.61
N ASN A 95 -19.20 -16.14 3.93
CA ASN A 95 -19.54 -16.91 5.13
C ASN A 95 -18.94 -18.33 5.15
N ASP A 96 -18.85 -18.98 3.99
CA ASP A 96 -18.25 -20.32 3.88
C ASP A 96 -16.76 -20.31 4.20
N GLU A 97 -16.04 -19.28 3.74
CA GLU A 97 -14.62 -19.08 4.04
C GLU A 97 -14.39 -18.76 5.53
N ILE A 98 -15.30 -18.03 6.17
CA ILE A 98 -15.26 -17.77 7.62
C ILE A 98 -15.46 -19.08 8.40
N GLN A 99 -16.44 -19.89 8.00
CA GLN A 99 -16.66 -21.20 8.62
C GLN A 99 -15.45 -22.13 8.45
N LEU A 100 -14.81 -22.11 7.28
CA LEU A 100 -13.57 -22.86 7.05
C LEU A 100 -12.47 -22.42 8.02
N LEU A 101 -12.30 -21.11 8.22
CA LEU A 101 -11.33 -20.57 9.18
C LEU A 101 -11.60 -21.03 10.63
N TRP A 102 -12.87 -21.08 11.05
CA TRP A 102 -13.24 -21.59 12.38
C TRP A 102 -13.02 -23.10 12.53
N LYS A 103 -13.00 -23.86 11.44
CA LYS A 103 -12.66 -25.30 11.46
C LYS A 103 -11.15 -25.52 11.55
N LEU A 104 -10.36 -24.65 10.93
CA LEU A 104 -8.90 -24.78 10.86
C LEU A 104 -8.20 -24.18 12.09
N TYR A 105 -8.79 -23.19 12.73
CA TYR A 105 -8.20 -22.45 13.85
C TYR A 105 -9.21 -22.22 14.97
N SER A 106 -8.72 -22.07 16.21
CA SER A 106 -9.56 -21.66 17.34
C SER A 106 -10.23 -20.32 17.09
N LYS A 107 -11.49 -20.15 17.53
CA LYS A 107 -12.23 -18.88 17.44
C LYS A 107 -11.55 -17.71 18.15
N ASP A 108 -10.69 -17.99 19.13
CA ASP A 108 -9.90 -16.99 19.85
C ASP A 108 -8.59 -16.60 19.15
N SER A 109 -8.22 -17.31 18.08
CA SER A 109 -7.06 -16.92 17.28
C SER A 109 -7.32 -15.61 16.53
N TYR A 110 -6.24 -14.87 16.27
CA TYR A 110 -6.30 -13.57 15.63
C TYR A 110 -5.82 -13.63 14.20
N VAL A 111 -6.50 -12.89 13.33
CA VAL A 111 -6.10 -12.69 11.93
C VAL A 111 -5.93 -11.22 11.63
N MET A 112 -5.15 -10.91 10.59
CA MET A 112 -5.03 -9.53 10.10
C MET A 112 -6.01 -9.29 8.97
N VAL A 113 -6.83 -8.26 9.13
CA VAL A 113 -7.82 -7.78 8.16
C VAL A 113 -7.38 -6.41 7.69
N LYS A 114 -7.53 -6.12 6.40
CA LYS A 114 -7.23 -4.80 5.85
C LYS A 114 -8.20 -3.77 6.42
N LYS A 115 -7.67 -2.64 6.88
CA LYS A 115 -8.48 -1.44 7.15
C LYS A 115 -9.13 -0.99 5.85
N SER A 116 -10.34 -0.47 5.97
CA SER A 116 -10.92 0.36 4.92
C SER A 116 -9.93 1.47 4.62
N THR A 117 -9.39 1.49 3.40
CA THR A 117 -8.46 2.54 3.00
C THR A 117 -9.23 3.85 2.96
N PRO A 118 -8.75 4.94 3.60
CA PRO A 118 -9.43 6.23 3.48
C PRO A 118 -9.51 6.59 1.99
N PHE A 119 -10.70 6.90 1.50
CA PHE A 119 -10.94 7.22 0.09
C PHE A 119 -10.31 8.58 -0.31
N ALA A 120 -10.13 9.47 0.66
CA ALA A 120 -9.69 10.85 0.46
C ALA A 120 -8.36 11.04 -0.32
N PRO A 121 -7.27 10.27 -0.07
CA PRO A 121 -6.03 10.41 -0.82
C PRO A 121 -6.20 10.12 -2.32
N TYR A 122 -7.09 9.17 -2.67
CA TYR A 122 -7.36 8.84 -4.06
C TYR A 122 -8.12 9.96 -4.77
N ILE A 123 -9.10 10.57 -4.10
CA ILE A 123 -9.80 11.76 -4.61
C ILE A 123 -8.80 12.90 -4.82
N LEU A 124 -7.93 13.16 -3.83
CA LEU A 124 -6.95 14.24 -3.90
C LEU A 124 -6.01 14.07 -5.10
N VAL A 125 -5.51 12.86 -5.35
CA VAL A 125 -4.70 12.56 -6.54
C VAL A 125 -5.48 12.84 -7.83
N GLY A 126 -6.74 12.43 -7.89
CA GLY A 126 -7.62 12.72 -9.04
C GLY A 126 -7.81 14.23 -9.27
N VAL A 127 -8.01 15.00 -8.19
CA VAL A 127 -8.12 16.47 -8.25
C VAL A 127 -6.80 17.09 -8.73
N LEU A 128 -5.66 16.68 -8.18
CA LEU A 128 -4.34 17.18 -8.61
C LEU A 128 -4.07 16.91 -10.09
N LEU A 129 -4.39 15.69 -10.57
CA LEU A 129 -4.28 15.34 -11.98
C LEU A 129 -5.20 16.21 -12.85
N THR A 130 -6.42 16.47 -12.38
CA THR A 130 -7.39 17.29 -13.10
C THR A 130 -6.91 18.74 -13.21
N ILE A 131 -6.36 19.31 -12.14
CA ILE A 131 -5.79 20.66 -12.15
C ILE A 131 -4.60 20.73 -13.11
N LEU A 132 -3.64 19.80 -13.01
CA LEU A 132 -2.45 19.78 -13.87
C LEU A 132 -2.83 19.66 -15.35
N ILE A 133 -3.71 18.72 -15.72
CA ILE A 133 -4.11 18.50 -17.11
C ILE A 133 -5.04 19.63 -17.60
N GLY A 134 -5.90 20.15 -16.74
CA GLY A 134 -6.79 21.27 -17.02
C GLY A 134 -6.02 22.53 -17.38
N ASP A 135 -4.99 22.86 -16.59
CA ASP A 135 -4.12 24.01 -16.83
C ASP A 135 -3.28 23.85 -18.11
N PHE A 136 -2.81 22.64 -18.42
CA PHE A 136 -2.13 22.35 -19.70
C PHE A 136 -3.00 22.66 -20.93
N ARG A 137 -4.30 22.38 -20.85
CA ARG A 137 -5.24 22.70 -21.94
C ARG A 137 -5.57 24.19 -22.02
N LEU A 138 -5.64 24.89 -20.88
CA LEU A 138 -5.82 26.33 -20.83
C LEU A 138 -4.61 27.09 -21.40
N ILE A 139 -3.38 26.67 -21.07
CA ILE A 139 -2.15 27.28 -21.60
C ILE A 139 -2.02 27.08 -23.11
N ASN A 140 -2.31 25.89 -23.65
CA ASN A 140 -2.31 25.63 -25.10
C ASN A 140 -3.45 26.33 -25.86
N TRP A 141 -4.47 26.84 -25.18
CA TRP A 141 -5.55 27.62 -25.80
C TRP A 141 -5.26 29.13 -25.77
N VAL A 142 -4.50 29.61 -24.78
CA VAL A 142 -4.12 31.02 -24.63
C VAL A 142 -2.86 31.39 -25.42
N ILE A 143 -2.03 30.42 -25.80
CA ILE A 143 -0.88 30.62 -26.69
C ILE A 143 -1.08 29.71 -27.92
N PRO A 144 -1.50 30.25 -29.08
CA PRO A 144 -1.56 29.49 -30.33
C PRO A 144 -0.16 29.10 -30.85
#